data_AF-S2SYF8-F1
#
_entry.id   AF-S2SYF8-F1
#
_cell.length_a   1.000
_cell.length_b   1.000
_cell.length_c   1.000
_cell.angle_alpha   90.00
_cell.angle_beta   90.00
_cell.angle_gamma   90.00
#
_symmetry.space_group_name_H-M   'P 1'
#
loop_
_entity.id
_entity.type
_entity.pdbx_description
1 polymer ?
#
loop_
_entity_poly.entity_id
_entity_poly.type
_entity_poly.pdbx_seq_one_letter_code
_entity_poly.pdbx_strand_id
1 'polypeptide(L)'
;MGTMTHLVWRQLIKEKARTFTTILAMAVAATLTVATLIGINSARHSMYQDNIQNTGGLQFVLSKVNQETALAIQKKADISESVRYQQQGQISFADQVPNQPDSPLLMLPKPALQRLIQPILLEGRLPQNEQEVMLAQDLISDVYAVGKTVAAQRNGQRVVLKIVGSYRGYAGLMARDGAVTTDHFDGTKNYAVAAAFGNYGNFYAKLKKLTAQYHVGSDQQRVNELALKRAGESRDVKVRAMFVLLVIVVLSVIGLVSLALIYTSINLSVQAQTQRYGLLRSIGATPRQIRQSVYLQ
;
A
#
# COMPACT_ATOMS: atom_id res chain seq x y z
N MET A 1 20.63 -33.49 34.46
CA MET A 1 21.41 -32.24 34.43
C MET A 1 22.78 -32.52 35.03
N GLY A 2 23.87 -32.08 34.40
CA GLY A 2 25.22 -32.28 34.94
C GLY A 2 25.47 -31.43 36.19
N THR A 3 26.42 -31.84 37.03
CA THR A 3 26.82 -31.11 38.26
C THR A 3 27.21 -29.66 37.96
N MET A 4 27.83 -29.40 36.81
CA MET A 4 28.21 -28.07 36.36
C MET A 4 26.99 -27.16 36.07
N THR A 5 25.93 -27.72 35.48
CA THR A 5 24.71 -26.96 35.15
C THR A 5 23.98 -26.52 36.43
N HIS A 6 23.96 -27.38 37.45
CA HIS A 6 23.36 -27.07 38.75
C HIS A 6 24.13 -25.96 39.50
N LEU A 7 25.46 -25.94 39.40
CA LEU A 7 26.30 -24.88 39.96
C LEU A 7 26.07 -23.53 39.27
N VAL A 8 26.00 -23.53 37.93
CA VAL A 8 25.68 -22.33 37.14
C VAL A 8 24.30 -21.77 37.51
N TRP A 9 23.29 -22.63 37.64
CA TRP A 9 21.93 -22.21 38.01
C TRP A 9 21.89 -21.52 39.38
N ARG A 10 22.56 -22.10 40.39
CA ARG A 10 22.69 -21.48 41.72
C ARG A 10 23.44 -20.15 41.69
N GLN A 11 24.40 -19.99 40.79
CA GLN A 11 25.13 -18.73 40.63
C GLN A 11 24.26 -17.64 40.02
N LEU A 12 23.47 -17.94 38.98
CA LEU A 12 22.54 -16.99 38.37
C LEU A 12 21.49 -16.50 39.39
N ILE A 13 21.00 -17.38 40.27
CA ILE A 13 20.11 -16.99 41.38
C ILE A 13 20.82 -16.12 42.42
N LYS A 14 22.14 -16.22 42.59
CA LYS A 14 22.88 -15.46 43.60
C LYS A 14 23.20 -14.04 43.11
N GLU A 15 23.45 -13.83 41.82
CA GLU A 15 23.66 -12.51 41.20
C GLU A 15 22.40 -11.95 40.53
N LYS A 16 21.27 -11.98 41.24
CA LYS A 16 19.94 -11.62 40.69
C LYS A 16 19.90 -10.28 39.97
N ALA A 17 20.52 -9.24 40.55
CA ALA A 17 20.48 -7.90 39.96
C ALA A 17 21.15 -7.86 38.58
N ARG A 18 22.32 -8.49 38.41
CA ARG A 18 23.03 -8.52 37.14
C ARG A 18 22.32 -9.39 36.11
N THR A 19 21.97 -10.62 36.50
CA THR A 19 21.24 -11.54 35.61
C THR A 19 19.89 -10.95 35.18
N PHE A 20 19.25 -10.16 36.04
CA PHE A 20 18.05 -9.42 35.68
C PHE A 20 18.34 -8.33 34.63
N THR A 21 19.39 -7.52 34.80
CA THR A 21 19.72 -6.46 33.83
C THR A 21 20.05 -6.99 32.44
N THR A 22 20.72 -8.15 32.31
CA THR A 22 20.98 -8.77 31.00
C THR A 22 19.73 -9.30 30.35
N ILE A 23 18.93 -10.05 31.11
CA ILE A 23 17.69 -10.61 30.61
C ILE A 23 16.77 -9.47 30.17
N LEU A 24 16.71 -8.38 30.95
CA LEU A 24 15.95 -7.19 30.58
C LEU A 24 16.47 -6.55 29.30
N ALA A 25 17.79 -6.35 29.16
CA ALA A 25 18.39 -5.79 27.95
C ALA A 25 18.08 -6.64 26.70
N MET A 26 18.22 -7.96 26.81
CA MET A 26 17.92 -8.90 25.73
C MET A 26 16.41 -8.92 25.41
N ALA A 27 15.56 -8.85 26.44
CA ALA A 27 14.11 -8.79 26.26
C ALA A 27 13.68 -7.48 25.59
N VAL A 28 14.24 -6.35 25.98
CA VAL A 28 13.98 -5.03 25.37
C VAL A 28 14.42 -5.03 23.92
N ALA A 29 15.61 -5.55 23.62
CA ALA A 29 16.11 -5.70 22.26
C ALA A 29 15.18 -6.56 21.37
N ALA A 30 14.79 -7.75 21.86
CA ALA A 30 13.85 -8.62 21.15
C ALA A 30 12.48 -7.96 20.95
N THR A 31 12.01 -7.22 21.95
CA THR A 31 10.73 -6.49 21.85
C THR A 31 10.83 -5.36 20.83
N LEU A 32 11.92 -4.60 20.82
CA LEU A 32 12.15 -3.52 19.86
C LEU A 32 12.26 -4.04 18.42
N THR A 33 12.95 -5.16 18.18
CA THR A 33 13.04 -5.74 16.83
C THR A 33 11.67 -6.22 16.36
N VAL A 34 10.92 -6.92 17.21
CA VAL A 34 9.55 -7.38 16.88
C VAL A 34 8.61 -6.18 16.66
N ALA A 35 8.65 -5.18 17.54
CA ALA A 35 7.85 -3.97 17.41
C ALA A 35 8.18 -3.20 16.12
N THR A 36 9.46 -3.13 15.74
CA THR A 36 9.89 -2.51 14.48
C THR A 36 9.32 -3.26 13.28
N LEU A 37 9.39 -4.60 13.28
CA LEU A 37 8.84 -5.43 12.20
C LEU A 37 7.31 -5.31 12.08
N ILE A 38 6.61 -5.34 13.22
CA ILE A 38 5.16 -5.14 13.27
C ILE A 38 4.81 -3.72 12.79
N GLY A 39 5.56 -2.71 13.23
CA GLY A 39 5.38 -1.33 12.80
C GLY A 39 5.52 -1.16 11.29
N ILE A 40 6.52 -1.80 10.67
CA ILE A 40 6.68 -1.81 9.21
C ILE A 40 5.50 -2.49 8.53
N ASN A 41 5.04 -3.64 9.03
CA ASN A 41 3.90 -4.35 8.46
C ASN A 41 2.60 -3.54 8.60
N SER A 42 2.38 -2.93 9.76
CA SER A 42 1.24 -2.05 10.03
C SER A 42 1.27 -0.80 9.16
N ALA A 43 2.44 -0.17 9.00
CA ALA A 43 2.60 0.97 8.11
C ALA A 43 2.27 0.61 6.66
N ARG A 44 2.74 -0.55 6.18
CA ARG A 44 2.38 -1.07 4.85
C ARG A 44 0.89 -1.31 4.70
N HIS A 45 0.25 -1.92 5.71
CA HIS A 45 -1.19 -2.17 5.68
C HIS A 45 -1.98 -0.85 5.68
N SER A 46 -1.61 0.10 6.54
CA SER A 46 -2.24 1.42 6.60
C SER A 46 -2.09 2.18 5.27
N MET A 47 -0.90 2.12 4.66
CA MET A 47 -0.66 2.74 3.34
C MET A 47 -1.49 2.09 2.24
N TYR A 48 -1.70 0.77 2.29
CA TYR A 48 -2.57 0.07 1.35
C TYR A 48 -4.04 0.48 1.51
N GLN A 49 -4.52 0.61 2.76
CA GLN A 49 -5.88 1.07 3.02
C GLN A 49 -6.08 2.53 2.58
N ASP A 50 -5.15 3.43 2.91
CA ASP A 50 -5.18 4.82 2.46
C ASP A 50 -5.15 4.92 0.92
N ASN A 51 -4.41 4.02 0.26
CA ASN A 51 -4.41 3.94 -1.19
C ASN A 51 -5.78 3.55 -1.75
N ILE A 52 -6.42 2.50 -1.21
CA ILE A 52 -7.77 2.10 -1.65
C ILE A 52 -8.77 3.24 -1.49
N GLN A 53 -8.74 3.94 -0.36
CA GLN A 53 -9.65 5.06 -0.08
C GLN A 53 -9.47 6.24 -1.03
N ASN A 54 -8.21 6.57 -1.38
CA ASN A 54 -7.92 7.75 -2.20
C ASN A 54 -7.90 7.48 -3.72
N THR A 55 -7.67 6.24 -4.15
CA THR A 55 -7.47 5.90 -5.57
C THR A 55 -8.46 4.87 -6.11
N GLY A 56 -9.33 4.33 -5.25
CA GLY A 56 -10.26 3.24 -5.60
C GLY A 56 -9.55 1.90 -5.80
N GLY A 57 -8.29 1.78 -5.31
CA GLY A 57 -7.46 0.59 -5.43
C GLY A 57 -6.86 0.38 -6.83
N LEU A 58 -7.19 1.24 -7.79
CA LEU A 58 -6.76 1.14 -9.18
C LEU A 58 -5.34 1.71 -9.34
N GLN A 59 -4.48 0.97 -10.05
CA GLN A 59 -3.06 1.30 -10.17
C GLN A 59 -2.73 1.90 -11.55
N PHE A 60 -3.38 1.42 -12.61
CA PHE A 60 -3.19 1.92 -13.96
C PHE A 60 -4.48 1.91 -14.76
N VAL A 61 -4.49 2.71 -15.81
CA VAL A 61 -5.53 2.78 -16.83
C VAL A 61 -4.87 2.60 -18.18
N LEU A 62 -5.40 1.69 -18.98
CA LEU A 62 -5.10 1.57 -20.41
C LEU A 62 -6.30 2.09 -21.17
N SER A 63 -6.11 3.14 -21.97
CA SER A 63 -7.15 3.80 -22.77
C SER A 63 -7.08 3.37 -24.23
N LYS A 64 -8.16 3.59 -25.00
CA LYS A 64 -8.21 3.29 -26.44
C LYS A 64 -7.94 1.82 -26.78
N VAL A 65 -8.35 0.90 -25.90
CA VAL A 65 -8.18 -0.55 -26.10
C VAL A 65 -9.40 -1.16 -26.78
N ASN A 66 -9.19 -2.25 -27.54
CA ASN A 66 -10.28 -3.03 -28.12
C ASN A 66 -11.05 -3.81 -27.04
N GLN A 67 -12.31 -4.14 -27.31
CA GLN A 67 -13.17 -4.87 -26.37
C GLN A 67 -12.60 -6.23 -25.97
N GLU A 68 -12.04 -6.98 -26.93
CA GLU A 68 -11.41 -8.29 -26.68
C GLU A 68 -10.20 -8.15 -25.76
N THR A 69 -9.34 -7.16 -26.03
CA THR A 69 -8.18 -6.85 -25.20
C THR A 69 -8.59 -6.45 -23.79
N ALA A 70 -9.62 -5.62 -23.66
CA ALA A 70 -10.15 -5.20 -22.38
C ALA A 70 -10.70 -6.37 -21.55
N LEU A 71 -11.40 -7.31 -22.20
CA LEU A 71 -11.87 -8.55 -21.58
C LEU A 71 -10.73 -9.49 -21.20
N ALA A 72 -9.70 -9.60 -22.06
CA ALA A 72 -8.54 -10.45 -21.81
C ALA A 72 -7.74 -9.96 -20.60
N ILE A 73 -7.54 -8.64 -20.48
CA ILE A 73 -6.89 -8.02 -19.32
C ILE A 73 -7.70 -8.29 -18.05
N GLN A 74 -9.03 -8.12 -18.09
CA GLN A 74 -9.88 -8.35 -16.93
C GLN A 74 -9.83 -9.80 -16.41
N LYS A 75 -9.60 -10.79 -17.29
CA LYS A 75 -9.54 -12.22 -16.92
C LYS A 75 -8.15 -12.71 -16.49
N LYS A 76 -7.13 -11.85 -16.52
CA LYS A 76 -5.75 -12.28 -16.22
C LYS A 76 -5.57 -12.54 -14.73
N ALA A 77 -4.99 -13.69 -14.38
CA ALA A 77 -4.79 -14.11 -12.99
C ALA A 77 -3.95 -13.13 -12.14
N ASP A 78 -3.06 -12.36 -12.76
CA ASP A 78 -2.20 -11.38 -12.07
C ASP A 78 -2.94 -10.12 -11.64
N ILE A 79 -4.15 -9.91 -12.16
CA ILE A 79 -4.98 -8.72 -11.91
C ILE A 79 -5.97 -9.08 -10.81
N SER A 80 -5.85 -8.40 -9.68
CA SER A 80 -6.76 -8.60 -8.54
C SER A 80 -8.07 -7.86 -8.75
N GLU A 81 -8.00 -6.68 -9.37
CA GLU A 81 -9.16 -5.84 -9.61
C GLU A 81 -9.07 -5.19 -10.98
N SER A 82 -10.18 -5.18 -11.71
CA SER A 82 -10.29 -4.43 -12.96
C SER A 82 -11.69 -3.90 -13.19
N VAL A 83 -11.75 -2.73 -13.81
CA VAL A 83 -12.96 -2.04 -14.20
C VAL A 83 -12.81 -1.56 -15.63
N ARG A 84 -13.80 -1.89 -16.45
CA ARG A 84 -13.95 -1.38 -17.81
C ARG A 84 -14.87 -0.17 -17.78
N TYR A 85 -14.48 0.89 -18.45
CA TYR A 85 -15.29 2.08 -18.62
C TYR A 85 -15.07 2.67 -20.01
N GLN A 86 -15.99 3.51 -20.45
CA GLN A 86 -15.94 4.12 -21.77
C GLN A 86 -16.18 5.62 -21.63
N GLN A 87 -15.38 6.44 -22.33
CA GLN A 87 -15.68 7.86 -22.44
C GLN A 87 -16.65 8.05 -23.60
N GLN A 88 -17.89 8.44 -23.29
CA GLN A 88 -18.97 8.60 -24.28
C GLN A 88 -19.17 10.05 -24.73
N GLY A 89 -18.35 10.97 -24.23
CA GLY A 89 -18.34 12.36 -24.68
C GLY A 89 -17.93 13.32 -23.57
N GLN A 90 -18.56 14.49 -23.54
CA GLN A 90 -18.20 15.60 -22.68
C GLN A 90 -19.45 16.31 -22.14
N ILE A 91 -19.36 16.87 -20.94
CA ILE A 91 -20.38 17.75 -20.39
C ILE A 91 -19.90 19.19 -20.53
N SER A 92 -20.75 20.01 -21.14
CA SER A 92 -20.54 21.45 -21.24
C SER A 92 -21.39 22.14 -20.18
N PHE A 93 -20.74 22.85 -19.26
CA PHE A 93 -21.43 23.66 -18.26
C PHE A 93 -21.52 25.10 -18.77
N ALA A 94 -22.70 25.71 -18.64
CA ALA A 94 -22.93 27.10 -19.04
C ALA A 94 -22.16 28.10 -18.16
N ASP A 95 -21.87 27.73 -16.91
CA ASP A 95 -21.10 28.52 -15.95
C ASP A 95 -19.59 28.20 -15.95
N GLN A 96 -19.08 27.49 -16.97
CA GLN A 96 -17.65 27.16 -17.06
C GLN A 96 -16.81 28.45 -17.01
N VAL A 97 -15.81 28.45 -16.12
CA VAL A 97 -14.76 29.46 -16.12
C VAL A 97 -14.05 29.41 -17.49
N PRO A 98 -13.83 30.54 -18.18
CA PRO A 98 -13.10 30.54 -19.45
C PRO A 98 -11.74 29.84 -19.29
N ASN A 99 -11.43 28.87 -20.17
CA ASN A 99 -10.25 27.98 -20.17
C ASN A 99 -10.30 26.68 -19.32
N GLN A 100 -11.42 26.28 -18.73
CA GLN A 100 -11.51 24.94 -18.15
C GLN A 100 -11.92 23.91 -19.22
N PRO A 101 -11.13 22.84 -19.46
CA PRO A 101 -11.47 21.84 -20.47
C PRO A 101 -12.78 21.12 -20.10
N ASP A 102 -13.56 20.79 -21.12
CA ASP A 102 -14.83 20.08 -20.93
C ASP A 102 -14.68 18.79 -20.13
N SER A 103 -15.59 18.61 -19.17
CA SER A 103 -15.60 17.46 -18.27
C SER A 103 -15.94 16.18 -19.02
N PRO A 104 -15.14 15.11 -18.93
CA PRO A 104 -15.43 13.88 -19.64
C PRO A 104 -16.68 13.19 -19.05
N LEU A 105 -17.57 12.73 -19.93
CA LEU A 105 -18.67 11.85 -19.58
C LEU A 105 -18.18 10.40 -19.62
N LEU A 106 -18.03 9.83 -18.43
CA LEU A 106 -17.56 8.46 -18.20
C LEU A 106 -18.76 7.54 -17.99
N MET A 107 -18.82 6.50 -18.80
CA MET A 107 -19.80 5.44 -18.67
C MET A 107 -19.16 4.27 -17.91
N LEU A 108 -19.78 3.93 -16.77
CA LEU A 108 -19.35 2.81 -15.93
C LEU A 108 -20.49 1.78 -15.84
N PRO A 109 -20.17 0.48 -15.89
CA PRO A 109 -21.17 -0.55 -15.67
C PRO A 109 -21.64 -0.53 -14.20
N LYS A 110 -22.90 -0.89 -13.95
CA LYS A 110 -23.50 -0.98 -12.60
C LYS A 110 -22.62 -1.62 -11.51
N PRO A 111 -21.97 -2.78 -11.73
CA PRO A 111 -21.06 -3.35 -10.73
C PRO A 111 -19.85 -2.47 -10.43
N ALA A 112 -19.34 -1.72 -11.41
CA ALA A 112 -18.25 -0.78 -11.18
C ALA A 112 -18.71 0.46 -10.40
N LEU A 113 -19.94 0.95 -10.64
CA LEU A 113 -20.54 2.04 -9.87
C LEU A 113 -20.71 1.67 -8.40
N GLN A 114 -21.23 0.47 -8.12
CA GLN A 114 -21.39 -0.02 -6.74
C GLN A 114 -20.04 -0.16 -6.03
N ARG A 115 -19.00 -0.61 -6.73
CA ARG A 115 -17.69 -0.82 -6.11
C ARG A 115 -16.87 0.47 -5.95
N LEU A 116 -16.87 1.34 -6.96
CA LEU A 116 -16.01 2.52 -7.02
C LEU A 116 -16.70 3.81 -6.63
N ILE A 117 -17.99 3.98 -6.92
CA ILE A 117 -18.68 5.26 -6.73
C ILE A 117 -19.52 5.24 -5.44
N GLN A 118 -20.14 4.11 -5.09
CA GLN A 118 -20.95 3.98 -3.88
C GLN A 118 -20.21 4.36 -2.59
N PRO A 119 -18.92 3.96 -2.38
CA PRO A 119 -18.20 4.31 -1.14
C PRO A 119 -17.85 5.79 -1.03
N ILE A 120 -17.86 6.52 -2.15
CA ILE A 120 -17.49 7.94 -2.26
C ILE A 120 -18.69 8.83 -2.64
N LEU A 121 -19.90 8.28 -2.52
CA LEU A 121 -21.16 8.99 -2.70
C LEU A 121 -21.30 10.01 -1.56
N LEU A 122 -21.53 11.27 -1.92
CA LEU A 122 -21.75 12.32 -0.93
C LEU A 122 -23.24 12.59 -0.78
N GLU A 123 -23.92 12.84 -1.89
CA GLU A 123 -25.35 13.15 -1.92
C GLU A 123 -26.07 12.42 -3.05
N GLY A 124 -27.34 12.12 -2.83
CA GLY A 124 -28.22 11.51 -3.83
C GLY A 124 -28.03 10.00 -3.97
N ARG A 125 -28.09 9.49 -5.19
CA ARG A 125 -28.02 8.05 -5.50
C ARG A 125 -27.20 7.77 -6.77
N LEU A 126 -26.84 6.50 -6.95
CA LEU A 126 -26.22 6.03 -8.19
C LEU A 126 -27.18 6.16 -9.39
N PRO A 127 -26.65 6.41 -10.61
CA PRO A 127 -27.42 6.38 -11.84
C PRO A 127 -28.02 4.99 -12.04
N GLN A 128 -29.31 4.93 -12.40
CA GLN A 128 -30.01 3.68 -12.69
C GLN A 128 -30.18 3.47 -14.19
N ASN A 129 -30.30 4.58 -14.95
CA ASN A 129 -30.60 4.63 -16.38
C ASN A 129 -29.66 5.60 -17.12
N GLU A 130 -29.68 5.53 -18.46
CA GLU A 130 -28.80 6.25 -19.39
C GLU A 130 -29.02 7.78 -19.41
N GLN A 131 -30.18 8.23 -18.94
CA GLN A 131 -30.55 9.65 -18.83
C GLN A 131 -30.15 10.27 -17.49
N GLU A 132 -29.51 9.50 -16.61
CA GLU A 132 -29.09 9.93 -15.29
C GLU A 132 -27.57 10.06 -15.22
N VAL A 133 -27.09 11.07 -14.52
CA VAL A 133 -25.68 11.35 -14.36
C VAL A 133 -25.36 11.73 -12.92
N MET A 134 -24.20 11.31 -12.46
CA MET A 134 -23.58 11.81 -11.25
C MET A 134 -22.46 12.77 -11.60
N LEU A 135 -22.35 13.86 -10.85
CA LEU A 135 -21.30 14.85 -11.03
C LEU A 135 -20.27 14.75 -9.91
N ALA A 136 -19.03 15.08 -10.22
CA ALA A 136 -18.05 15.31 -9.18
C ALA A 136 -18.47 16.48 -8.29
N GLN A 137 -18.15 16.41 -6.99
CA GLN A 137 -18.51 17.44 -6.02
C GLN A 137 -17.97 18.82 -6.41
N ASP A 138 -16.79 18.86 -7.02
CA ASP A 138 -16.12 20.09 -7.47
C ASP A 138 -16.92 20.79 -8.60
N LEU A 139 -17.89 20.12 -9.23
CA LEU A 139 -18.77 20.63 -10.29
C LEU A 139 -20.19 20.98 -9.80
N ILE A 140 -20.53 20.69 -8.55
CA ILE A 140 -21.84 21.01 -7.99
C ILE A 140 -21.90 22.52 -7.68
N SER A 141 -22.90 23.20 -8.23
CA SER A 141 -23.21 24.61 -8.00
C SER A 141 -24.72 24.82 -7.82
N ASP A 142 -25.14 26.04 -7.50
CA ASP A 142 -26.57 26.40 -7.41
C ASP A 142 -27.32 26.08 -8.72
N VAL A 143 -26.64 26.12 -9.87
CA VAL A 143 -27.21 25.82 -11.18
C VAL A 143 -27.17 24.32 -11.49
N TYR A 144 -26.13 23.61 -11.04
CA TYR A 144 -25.90 22.18 -11.29
C TYR A 144 -26.03 21.32 -10.02
N ALA A 145 -27.15 21.48 -9.31
CA ALA A 145 -27.45 20.74 -8.10
C ALA A 145 -28.10 19.36 -8.36
N VAL A 146 -28.05 18.48 -7.37
CA VAL A 146 -28.75 17.18 -7.40
C VAL A 146 -30.26 17.40 -7.62
N GLY A 147 -30.82 16.71 -8.61
CA GLY A 147 -32.22 16.84 -9.03
C GLY A 147 -32.42 17.72 -10.28
N LYS A 148 -31.45 18.57 -10.63
CA LYS A 148 -31.47 19.40 -11.85
C LYS A 148 -30.97 18.64 -13.08
N THR A 149 -30.98 19.29 -14.23
CA THR A 149 -30.53 18.71 -15.51
C THR A 149 -29.32 19.43 -16.05
N VAL A 150 -28.43 18.70 -16.72
CA VAL A 150 -27.25 19.21 -17.40
C VAL A 150 -27.24 18.77 -18.86
N ALA A 151 -26.77 19.63 -19.75
CA ALA A 151 -26.59 19.27 -21.15
C ALA A 151 -25.24 18.58 -21.33
N ALA A 152 -25.25 17.40 -21.93
CA ALA A 152 -24.07 16.64 -22.29
C ALA A 152 -24.00 16.45 -23.81
N GLN A 153 -22.79 16.42 -24.34
CA GLN A 153 -22.47 15.97 -25.68
C GLN A 153 -22.11 14.49 -25.61
N ARG A 154 -22.96 13.62 -26.15
CA ARG A 154 -22.69 12.18 -26.28
C ARG A 154 -22.52 11.85 -27.75
N ASN A 155 -21.34 11.37 -28.16
CA ASN A 155 -21.01 11.05 -29.56
C ASN A 155 -21.39 12.15 -30.57
N GLY A 156 -21.24 13.44 -30.21
CA GLY A 156 -21.58 14.59 -31.06
C GLY A 156 -23.06 14.98 -31.06
N GLN A 157 -23.92 14.25 -30.34
CA GLN A 157 -25.33 14.61 -30.13
C GLN A 157 -25.52 15.25 -28.76
N ARG A 158 -26.35 16.29 -28.71
CA ARG A 158 -26.69 16.98 -27.46
C ARG A 158 -27.81 16.20 -26.74
N VAL A 159 -27.52 15.73 -25.54
CA VAL A 159 -28.43 14.97 -24.68
C VAL A 159 -28.61 15.73 -23.36
N VAL A 160 -29.81 15.75 -22.81
CA VAL A 160 -30.08 16.33 -21.49
C VAL A 160 -30.11 15.21 -20.47
N LEU A 161 -29.27 15.32 -19.43
CA LEU A 161 -29.13 14.32 -18.38
C LEU A 161 -29.60 14.88 -17.05
N LYS A 162 -30.28 14.07 -16.24
CA LYS A 162 -30.68 14.43 -14.88
C LYS A 162 -29.57 14.12 -13.89
N ILE A 163 -29.20 15.10 -13.08
CA ILE A 163 -28.21 14.95 -12.01
C ILE A 163 -28.88 14.20 -10.85
N VAL A 164 -28.40 13.02 -10.52
CA VAL A 164 -28.99 12.15 -9.47
C VAL A 164 -28.15 12.02 -8.21
N GLY A 165 -26.90 12.50 -8.24
CA GLY A 165 -26.04 12.51 -7.07
C GLY A 165 -24.69 13.15 -7.34
N SER A 166 -23.93 13.34 -6.26
CA SER A 166 -22.56 13.84 -6.28
C SER A 166 -21.58 12.85 -5.67
N TYR A 167 -20.35 12.85 -6.17
CA TYR A 167 -19.27 12.00 -5.64
C TYR A 167 -17.96 12.77 -5.50
N ARG A 168 -17.09 12.33 -4.59
CA ARG A 168 -15.71 12.83 -4.51
C ARG A 168 -14.79 11.94 -5.35
N GLY A 169 -14.33 12.43 -6.49
CA GLY A 169 -13.49 11.65 -7.41
C GLY A 169 -12.17 11.18 -6.79
N TYR A 170 -11.75 9.97 -7.17
CA TYR A 170 -10.44 9.43 -6.78
C TYR A 170 -9.28 10.19 -7.42
N ALA A 171 -8.19 10.35 -6.68
CA ALA A 171 -6.99 11.00 -7.20
C ALA A 171 -6.30 10.12 -8.26
N GLY A 172 -6.09 10.67 -9.47
CA GLY A 172 -5.13 10.18 -10.46
C GLY A 172 -5.68 9.37 -11.64
N LEU A 173 -6.82 8.67 -11.51
CA LEU A 173 -7.33 7.77 -12.57
C LEU A 173 -8.73 8.12 -13.10
N MET A 174 -9.65 8.54 -12.22
CA MET A 174 -10.91 9.16 -12.64
C MET A 174 -10.69 10.67 -12.73
N ALA A 175 -11.32 11.33 -13.72
CA ALA A 175 -11.28 12.78 -13.77
C ALA A 175 -11.90 13.31 -12.46
N ARG A 176 -11.15 14.17 -11.75
CA ARG A 176 -11.69 14.92 -10.59
C ARG A 176 -12.93 15.71 -10.97
N ASP A 177 -13.01 16.08 -12.24
CA ASP A 177 -14.06 16.90 -12.82
C ASP A 177 -14.89 16.05 -13.81
N GLY A 178 -15.04 14.75 -13.53
CA GLY A 178 -15.78 13.83 -14.39
C GLY A 178 -17.28 13.84 -14.12
N ALA A 179 -18.05 13.44 -15.12
CA ALA A 179 -19.44 13.06 -14.94
C ALA A 179 -19.59 11.58 -15.22
N VAL A 180 -20.41 10.88 -14.42
CA VAL A 180 -20.51 9.42 -14.47
C VAL A 180 -21.95 9.01 -14.74
N THR A 181 -22.16 8.15 -15.74
CA THR A 181 -23.46 7.58 -16.08
C THR A 181 -23.41 6.05 -16.16
N THR A 182 -24.57 5.40 -16.11
CA THR A 182 -24.72 3.98 -16.37
C THR A 182 -25.42 3.77 -17.70
N ASP A 183 -24.85 2.92 -18.55
CA ASP A 183 -25.40 2.59 -19.87
C ASP A 183 -24.97 1.18 -20.31
N HIS A 184 -25.36 0.76 -21.50
CA HIS A 184 -24.72 -0.29 -22.26
C HIS A 184 -23.51 0.26 -23.03
N PHE A 185 -22.49 -0.58 -23.20
CA PHE A 185 -21.34 -0.20 -24.00
C PHE A 185 -21.76 -0.07 -25.46
N ASP A 186 -21.48 1.08 -26.07
CA ASP A 186 -21.99 1.45 -27.40
C ASP A 186 -21.23 0.75 -28.54
N GLY A 187 -20.44 -0.30 -28.23
CA GLY A 187 -19.67 -1.08 -29.20
C GLY A 187 -18.51 -0.32 -29.88
N THR A 188 -18.41 0.99 -29.71
CA THR A 188 -17.39 1.81 -30.38
C THR A 188 -15.96 1.53 -29.88
N LYS A 189 -14.99 1.67 -30.78
CA LYS A 189 -13.56 1.48 -30.53
C LYS A 189 -13.02 2.59 -29.63
N ASN A 190 -13.14 2.50 -28.30
CA ASN A 190 -12.43 3.36 -27.32
C ASN A 190 -12.69 2.91 -25.86
N TYR A 191 -12.46 1.63 -25.55
CA TYR A 191 -12.58 1.16 -24.17
C TYR A 191 -11.39 1.62 -23.34
N ALA A 192 -11.64 1.92 -22.08
CA ALA A 192 -10.60 2.10 -21.07
C ALA A 192 -10.72 1.00 -20.02
N VAL A 193 -9.57 0.48 -19.59
CA VAL A 193 -9.46 -0.55 -18.56
C VAL A 193 -8.64 0.02 -17.44
N ALA A 194 -9.28 0.30 -16.31
CA ALA A 194 -8.59 0.53 -15.06
C ALA A 194 -8.33 -0.82 -14.39
N ALA A 195 -7.11 -1.08 -13.95
CA ALA A 195 -6.77 -2.32 -13.28
C ALA A 195 -5.71 -2.15 -12.19
N ALA A 196 -5.64 -3.15 -11.33
CA ALA A 196 -4.67 -3.29 -10.27
C ALA A 196 -4.06 -4.69 -10.31
N PHE A 197 -2.74 -4.78 -10.21
CA PHE A 197 -2.08 -6.05 -9.98
C PHE A 197 -2.28 -6.49 -8.52
N GLY A 198 -2.45 -7.79 -8.32
CA GLY A 198 -2.57 -8.36 -6.97
C GLY A 198 -1.32 -8.18 -6.10
N ASN A 199 -0.16 -7.92 -6.72
CA ASN A 199 1.07 -7.60 -6.03
C ASN A 199 1.78 -6.41 -6.69
N TYR A 200 2.06 -5.39 -5.89
CA TYR A 200 2.77 -4.16 -6.27
C TYR A 200 4.22 -4.40 -6.71
N GLY A 201 4.86 -5.50 -6.31
CA GLY A 201 6.26 -5.77 -6.66
C GLY A 201 6.49 -5.87 -8.17
N ASN A 202 7.56 -5.21 -8.64
CA ASN A 202 7.96 -5.12 -10.04
C ASN A 202 6.86 -4.56 -10.95
N PHE A 203 6.04 -3.63 -10.44
CA PHE A 203 4.87 -3.07 -11.12
C PHE A 203 5.19 -2.63 -12.56
N TYR A 204 6.20 -1.78 -12.76
CA TYR A 204 6.54 -1.25 -14.09
C TYR A 204 6.99 -2.33 -15.06
N ALA A 205 7.69 -3.36 -14.58
CA ALA A 205 8.11 -4.47 -15.42
C ALA A 205 6.90 -5.32 -15.86
N LYS A 206 5.96 -5.59 -14.95
CA LYS A 206 4.71 -6.28 -15.27
C LYS A 206 3.85 -5.47 -16.23
N LEU A 207 3.71 -4.17 -15.99
CA LEU A 207 2.93 -3.27 -16.83
C LEU A 207 3.53 -3.21 -18.24
N LYS A 208 4.85 -3.07 -18.38
CA LYS A 208 5.55 -3.09 -19.67
C LYS A 208 5.34 -4.40 -20.43
N LYS A 209 5.40 -5.55 -19.73
CA LYS A 209 5.11 -6.86 -20.35
C LYS A 209 3.66 -6.95 -20.83
N LEU A 210 2.72 -6.46 -20.02
CA LEU A 210 1.30 -6.46 -20.34
C LEU A 210 1.00 -5.57 -21.55
N THR A 211 1.53 -4.35 -21.58
CA THR A 211 1.29 -3.41 -22.68
C THR A 211 1.97 -3.87 -23.97
N ALA A 212 3.17 -4.46 -23.89
CA ALA A 212 3.84 -5.05 -25.05
C ALA A 212 3.05 -6.24 -25.64
N GLN A 213 2.48 -7.11 -24.79
CA GLN A 213 1.69 -8.25 -25.24
C GLN A 213 0.44 -7.84 -26.03
N TYR A 214 -0.17 -6.72 -25.64
CA TYR A 214 -1.42 -6.22 -26.24
C TYR A 214 -1.22 -5.02 -27.18
N HIS A 215 0.02 -4.71 -27.56
CA HIS A 215 0.37 -3.61 -28.45
C HIS A 215 -0.20 -2.24 -28.01
N VAL A 216 -0.24 -1.99 -26.71
CA VAL A 216 -0.73 -0.74 -26.12
C VAL A 216 0.41 0.28 -26.06
N GLY A 217 0.21 1.45 -26.66
CA GLY A 217 1.19 2.53 -26.69
C GLY A 217 1.41 3.19 -25.32
N SER A 218 2.55 3.88 -25.14
CA SER A 218 2.83 4.61 -23.90
C SER A 218 1.90 5.83 -23.69
N ASP A 219 1.37 6.39 -24.77
CA ASP A 219 0.37 7.47 -24.79
C ASP A 219 -1.02 7.00 -24.33
N GLN A 220 -1.28 5.70 -24.42
CA GLN A 220 -2.51 5.05 -24.00
C GLN A 220 -2.46 4.59 -22.54
N GLN A 221 -1.31 4.71 -21.87
CA GLN A 221 -1.10 4.25 -20.51
C GLN A 221 -1.09 5.44 -19.53
N ARG A 222 -1.97 5.38 -18.53
CA ARG A 222 -1.92 6.27 -17.36
C ARG A 222 -1.67 5.44 -16.11
N VAL A 223 -0.76 5.91 -15.26
CA VAL A 223 -0.38 5.23 -14.02
C VAL A 223 -0.68 6.14 -12.85
N ASN A 224 -1.20 5.55 -11.77
CA ASN A 224 -1.42 6.27 -10.53
C ASN A 224 -0.13 6.28 -9.70
N GLU A 225 0.72 7.25 -9.96
CA GLU A 225 1.99 7.44 -9.22
C GLU A 225 1.76 7.64 -7.72
N LEU A 226 0.63 8.24 -7.31
CA LEU A 226 0.27 8.40 -5.90
C LEU A 226 -0.01 7.04 -5.25
N ALA A 227 -0.74 6.16 -5.93
CA ALA A 227 -1.00 4.80 -5.46
C ALA A 227 0.31 4.02 -5.26
N LEU A 228 1.20 4.10 -6.26
CA LEU A 228 2.48 3.40 -6.24
C LEU A 228 3.44 3.93 -5.19
N LYS A 229 3.51 5.26 -5.00
CA LYS A 229 4.31 5.89 -3.96
C LYS A 229 3.85 5.47 -2.56
N ARG A 230 2.55 5.46 -2.30
CA ARG A 230 1.99 4.97 -1.03
C ARG A 230 2.25 3.48 -0.84
N ALA A 231 2.15 2.68 -1.89
CA ALA A 231 2.44 1.25 -1.82
C ALA A 231 3.94 0.90 -1.68
N GLY A 232 4.83 1.89 -1.66
CA GLY A 232 6.28 1.69 -1.57
C GLY A 232 6.95 1.21 -2.86
N GLU A 233 6.19 1.13 -3.96
CA GLU A 233 6.68 0.79 -5.30
C GLU A 233 6.69 2.04 -6.20
N SER A 234 7.21 3.15 -5.67
CA SER A 234 7.42 4.35 -6.46
C SER A 234 8.43 4.07 -7.57
N ARG A 235 8.25 4.72 -8.74
CA ARG A 235 9.28 4.75 -9.80
C ARG A 235 10.62 5.29 -9.30
N ASP A 236 10.58 6.12 -8.25
CA ASP A 236 11.77 6.69 -7.66
C ASP A 236 12.49 5.64 -6.81
N VAL A 237 13.47 4.99 -7.44
CA VAL A 237 14.39 4.03 -6.82
C VAL A 237 15.01 4.62 -5.54
N LYS A 238 15.18 5.95 -5.44
CA LYS A 238 15.69 6.62 -4.24
C LYS A 238 14.74 6.49 -3.07
N VAL A 239 13.43 6.63 -3.27
CA VAL A 239 12.43 6.53 -2.19
C VAL A 239 12.40 5.11 -1.63
N ARG A 240 12.38 4.10 -2.51
CA ARG A 240 12.43 2.69 -2.08
C ARG A 240 13.76 2.35 -1.39
N ALA A 241 14.89 2.79 -1.95
CA ALA A 241 16.21 2.57 -1.36
C ALA A 241 16.36 3.25 0.01
N MET A 242 15.88 4.49 0.15
CA MET A 242 15.90 5.24 1.42
C MET A 242 15.09 4.53 2.50
N PHE A 243 13.90 4.01 2.16
CA PHE A 243 13.07 3.26 3.12
C PHE A 243 13.74 1.95 3.57
N VAL A 244 14.30 1.19 2.62
CA VAL A 244 15.03 -0.05 2.94
C VAL A 244 16.29 0.25 3.77
N LEU A 245 17.04 1.30 3.41
CA LEU A 245 18.23 1.73 4.14
C LEU A 245 17.87 2.13 5.58
N LEU A 246 16.79 2.88 5.78
CA LEU A 246 16.32 3.28 7.11
C LEU A 246 16.04 2.06 7.99
N VAL A 247 15.31 1.06 7.46
CA VAL A 247 15.01 -0.17 8.20
C VAL A 247 16.30 -0.93 8.56
N ILE A 248 17.24 -1.04 7.61
CA ILE A 248 18.53 -1.69 7.87
C ILE A 248 19.29 -0.95 8.97
N VAL A 249 19.41 0.39 8.88
CA VAL A 249 20.12 1.20 9.88
C VAL A 249 19.51 1.03 11.27
N VAL A 250 18.18 1.10 11.40
CA VAL A 250 17.50 0.92 12.70
C VAL A 250 17.77 -0.46 13.27
N LEU A 251 17.61 -1.52 12.46
CA LEU A 251 17.86 -2.90 12.92
C LEU A 251 19.34 -3.14 13.26
N SER A 252 20.27 -2.53 12.51
CA SER A 252 21.70 -2.59 12.80
C SER A 252 22.04 -1.88 14.11
N VAL A 253 21.49 -0.70 14.37
CA VAL A 253 21.69 0.02 15.65
C VAL A 253 21.15 -0.79 16.82
N ILE A 254 19.93 -1.34 16.71
CA ILE A 254 19.36 -2.21 17.74
C ILE A 254 20.26 -3.41 17.98
N GLY A 255 20.74 -4.08 16.92
CA GLY A 255 21.64 -5.22 17.00
C GLY A 255 22.97 -4.88 17.68
N LEU A 256 23.61 -3.77 17.30
CA LEU A 256 24.88 -3.31 17.89
C LEU A 256 24.74 -2.99 19.38
N VAL A 257 23.69 -2.26 19.76
CA VAL A 257 23.39 -1.95 21.17
C VAL A 257 23.17 -3.24 21.97
N SER A 258 22.42 -4.18 21.41
CA SER A 258 22.15 -5.47 22.05
C SER A 258 23.43 -6.28 22.27
N LEU A 259 24.30 -6.37 21.27
CA LEU A 259 25.59 -7.03 21.38
C LEU A 259 26.49 -6.38 22.43
N ALA A 260 26.54 -5.05 22.47
CA ALA A 260 27.32 -4.32 23.48
C ALA A 260 26.80 -4.60 24.90
N LEU A 261 25.49 -4.66 25.11
CA LEU A 261 24.89 -4.99 26.41
C LEU A 261 25.17 -6.43 26.84
N ILE A 262 25.13 -7.39 25.90
CA ILE A 262 25.49 -8.78 26.17
C ILE A 262 26.98 -8.88 26.56
N TYR A 263 27.86 -8.26 25.76
CA TYR A 263 29.30 -8.31 26.00
C TYR A 263 29.66 -7.67 27.34
N THR A 264 29.15 -6.46 27.60
CA THR A 264 29.44 -5.73 28.84
C THR A 264 29.03 -6.55 30.04
N SER A 265 27.85 -7.18 30.02
CA SER A 265 27.45 -7.99 31.15
C SER A 265 28.17 -9.32 31.30
N ILE A 266 28.53 -10.02 30.21
CA ILE A 266 29.34 -11.25 30.33
C ILE A 266 30.71 -10.92 30.90
N ASN A 267 31.34 -9.84 30.41
CA ASN A 267 32.65 -9.40 30.90
C ASN A 267 32.59 -9.05 32.41
N LEU A 268 31.56 -8.31 32.80
CA LEU A 268 31.24 -8.01 34.19
C LEU A 268 31.06 -9.32 35.00
N SER A 269 30.31 -10.32 34.50
CA SER A 269 30.12 -11.65 35.14
C SER A 269 31.44 -12.36 35.39
N VAL A 270 32.28 -12.44 34.36
CA VAL A 270 33.58 -13.10 34.43
C VAL A 270 34.50 -12.39 35.42
N GLN A 271 34.58 -11.05 35.37
CA GLN A 271 35.42 -10.26 36.27
C GLN A 271 35.06 -10.49 37.75
N ALA A 272 33.76 -10.50 38.09
CA ALA A 272 33.28 -10.74 39.45
C ALA A 272 33.60 -12.16 39.98
N GLN A 273 33.82 -13.13 39.08
CA GLN A 273 34.05 -14.55 39.43
C GLN A 273 35.50 -15.00 39.23
N THR A 274 36.41 -14.12 38.83
CA THR A 274 37.84 -14.42 38.59
C THR A 274 38.51 -15.16 39.76
N GLN A 275 38.33 -14.68 40.99
CA GLN A 275 38.89 -15.32 42.19
C GLN A 275 38.34 -16.75 42.40
N ARG A 276 37.05 -16.96 42.12
CA ARG A 276 36.41 -18.28 42.23
C ARG A 276 36.89 -19.25 41.16
N TYR A 277 37.07 -18.79 39.93
CA TYR A 277 37.66 -19.62 38.88
C TYR A 277 39.11 -19.99 39.20
N GLY A 278 39.85 -19.10 39.87
CA GLY A 278 41.18 -19.40 40.43
C GLY A 278 41.15 -20.52 41.48
N LEU A 279 40.21 -20.46 42.43
CA LEU A 279 40.03 -21.49 43.47
C LEU A 279 39.58 -22.84 42.90
N LEU A 280 38.68 -22.84 41.91
CA LEU A 280 38.27 -24.07 41.23
C LEU A 280 39.46 -24.73 40.51
N ARG A 281 40.32 -23.92 39.89
CA ARG A 281 41.53 -24.40 39.22
C ARG A 281 42.55 -24.97 40.22
N SER A 282 42.64 -24.44 41.44
CA SER A 282 43.51 -25.01 42.48
C SER A 282 43.01 -26.33 43.06
N ILE A 283 41.70 -26.61 42.99
CA ILE A 283 41.09 -27.89 43.43
C ILE A 283 41.04 -28.91 42.28
N GLY A 284 41.62 -28.58 41.11
CA GLY A 284 41.77 -29.51 39.99
C GLY A 284 40.75 -29.36 38.86
N ALA A 285 39.94 -28.30 38.84
CA ALA A 285 39.05 -28.03 37.71
C ALA A 285 39.86 -27.74 36.44
N THR A 286 39.52 -28.44 35.36
CA THR A 286 40.22 -28.28 34.07
C THR A 286 39.82 -26.97 33.38
N PRO A 287 40.69 -26.37 32.55
CA PRO A 287 40.36 -25.16 31.79
C PRO A 287 39.12 -25.34 30.88
N ARG A 288 38.90 -26.56 30.40
CA ARG A 288 37.72 -26.92 29.59
C ARG A 288 36.43 -26.82 30.41
N GLN A 289 36.42 -27.32 31.65
CA GLN A 289 35.28 -27.22 32.55
C GLN A 289 34.95 -25.77 32.89
N ILE A 290 35.96 -24.91 33.13
CA ILE A 290 35.74 -23.49 33.44
C ILE A 290 35.16 -22.73 32.23
N ARG A 291 35.70 -22.94 31.01
CA ARG A 291 35.14 -22.33 29.79
C ARG A 291 33.70 -22.80 29.53
N GLN A 292 33.42 -24.08 29.79
CA GLN A 292 32.08 -24.61 29.65
C GLN A 292 31.09 -23.99 30.64
N SER A 293 31.51 -23.66 31.88
CA SER A 293 30.62 -22.91 32.80
C SER A 293 30.33 -21.49 32.34
N VAL A 294 31.29 -20.80 31.71
CA VAL A 294 31.07 -19.45 31.18
C VAL A 294 30.14 -19.47 29.96
N TYR A 295 30.23 -20.50 29.11
CA TYR A 295 29.32 -20.66 27.96
C TYR A 295 27.89 -21.06 28.35
N LEU A 296 27.74 -21.77 29.48
CA LEU A 296 26.43 -22.17 30.02
C LEU A 296 25.72 -21.03 30.79
N GLN A 297 26.45 -19.97 31.16
CA GLN A 297 25.89 -18.74 31.74
C GLN A 297 25.36 -17.81 30.65
#